data_AF-A0A7W6S183-F1
#
_entry.id   AF-A0A7W6S183-F1
#
_cell.length_a   1.000
_cell.length_b   1.000
_cell.length_c   1.000
_cell.angle_alpha   90.00
_cell.angle_beta   90.00
_cell.angle_gamma   90.00
#
_symmetry.space_group_name_H-M   'P 1'
#
loop_
_entity.id
_entity.type
_entity.pdbx_description
1 polymer ?
#
loop_
_entity_poly.entity_id
_entity_poly.type
_entity_poly.pdbx_seq_one_letter_code
_entity_poly.pdbx_strand_id
1 'polypeptide(L)'
;MQGGPLDDRPRIESEQAVLRWLDKSTARVDRITVPVEGTVTLGALDVTVRACRRTAPDQPPEHAAFLEVRETHPGEAPRKIFQGWMFASSPSLSALEHPVYDVWVLECVDAAPDSPASSDSTAAGSQ
;
A
#
# COMPACT_ATOMS: atom_id res chain seq x y z
N MET A 1 -23.11 26.81 11.34
CA MET A 1 -22.15 25.85 10.77
C MET A 1 -22.04 24.67 11.73
N GLN A 2 -23.08 23.82 11.81
CA GLN A 2 -23.07 22.62 12.67
C GLN A 2 -22.46 21.46 11.89
N GLY A 3 -21.35 20.92 12.39
CA GLY A 3 -20.82 19.62 11.96
C GLY A 3 -21.82 18.54 12.35
N GLY A 4 -22.42 17.89 11.36
CA GLY A 4 -23.18 16.66 11.55
C GLY A 4 -22.28 15.53 12.07
N PRO A 5 -22.87 14.44 12.58
CA PRO A 5 -22.11 13.33 13.15
C PRO A 5 -21.12 12.82 12.10
N LEU A 6 -19.84 12.76 12.48
CA LEU A 6 -18.77 12.23 11.65
C LEU A 6 -19.08 10.76 11.37
N ASP A 7 -19.73 10.49 10.25
CA ASP A 7 -19.84 9.22 9.54
C ASP A 7 -19.57 7.98 10.40
N ASP A 8 -20.54 7.60 11.26
CA ASP A 8 -20.48 6.43 12.16
C ASP A 8 -20.67 5.10 11.40
N ARG A 9 -20.35 5.09 10.10
CA ARG A 9 -20.46 3.89 9.27
C ARG A 9 -19.31 2.95 9.63
N PRO A 10 -19.61 1.66 9.89
CA PRO A 10 -18.58 0.70 10.20
C PRO A 10 -17.62 0.58 9.01
N ARG A 11 -16.38 1.03 9.21
CA ARG A 11 -15.25 0.70 8.35
C ARG A 11 -14.54 -0.49 8.99
N ILE A 12 -14.31 -1.51 8.20
CA ILE A 12 -13.61 -2.72 8.63
C ILE A 12 -12.13 -2.46 8.38
N GLU A 13 -11.33 -2.46 9.44
CA GLU A 13 -9.87 -2.44 9.34
C GLU A 13 -9.40 -3.81 8.84
N SER A 14 -8.44 -3.81 7.92
CA SER A 14 -7.86 -5.00 7.32
C SER A 14 -6.35 -4.99 7.51
N GLU A 15 -5.75 -6.16 7.53
CA GLU A 15 -4.33 -6.34 7.90
C GLU A 15 -3.38 -6.18 6.70
N GLN A 16 -3.89 -6.24 5.47
CA GLN A 16 -3.08 -6.14 4.26
C GLN A 16 -3.74 -5.25 3.20
N ALA A 17 -2.91 -4.54 2.44
CA ALA A 17 -3.31 -3.78 1.27
C ALA A 17 -2.76 -4.46 0.01
N VAL A 18 -3.63 -4.64 -0.99
CA VAL A 18 -3.21 -5.03 -2.33
C VAL A 18 -3.07 -3.77 -3.17
N LEU A 19 -1.85 -3.53 -3.62
CA LEU A 19 -1.47 -2.38 -4.43
C LEU A 19 -1.20 -2.83 -5.86
N ARG A 20 -1.51 -1.96 -6.82
CA ARG A 20 -1.04 -2.05 -8.20
C ARG A 20 0.13 -1.11 -8.38
N TRP A 21 1.19 -1.63 -8.95
CA TRP A 21 2.36 -0.85 -9.37
C TRP A 21 2.46 -0.86 -10.89
N LEU A 22 2.69 0.29 -11.48
CA LEU A 22 2.98 0.46 -12.90
C LEU A 22 4.32 1.16 -13.05
N ASP A 23 5.23 0.53 -13.79
CA ASP A 23 6.41 1.17 -14.35
C ASP A 23 6.08 1.67 -15.76
N LYS A 24 5.97 2.98 -15.91
CA LYS A 24 5.65 3.67 -17.17
C LYS A 24 6.78 3.54 -18.19
N SER A 25 8.02 3.32 -17.76
CA SER A 25 9.18 3.19 -18.65
C SER A 25 9.24 1.83 -19.33
N THR A 26 8.85 0.77 -18.62
CA THR A 26 8.86 -0.61 -19.11
C THR A 26 7.46 -1.13 -19.48
N ALA A 27 6.42 -0.35 -19.21
CA ALA A 27 5.01 -0.74 -19.33
C ALA A 27 4.65 -2.01 -18.53
N ARG A 28 5.37 -2.28 -17.43
CA ARG A 28 5.13 -3.42 -16.56
C ARG A 28 4.15 -3.06 -15.46
N VAL A 29 3.22 -3.97 -15.19
CA VAL A 29 2.21 -3.82 -14.14
C VAL A 29 2.25 -5.05 -13.25
N ASP A 30 2.42 -4.84 -11.95
CA ASP A 30 2.37 -5.91 -10.96
C ASP A 30 1.36 -5.60 -9.85
N ARG A 31 0.89 -6.67 -9.21
CA ARG A 31 0.09 -6.61 -7.99
C ARG A 31 0.98 -7.01 -6.82
N ILE A 32 1.06 -6.16 -5.81
CA ILE A 32 1.86 -6.40 -4.61
C ILE A 32 0.94 -6.37 -3.40
N THR A 33 1.06 -7.37 -2.54
CA THR A 33 0.35 -7.40 -1.25
C THR A 33 1.31 -6.97 -0.16
N VAL A 34 0.93 -5.97 0.62
CA VAL A 34 1.76 -5.38 1.67
C VAL A 34 0.98 -5.38 2.98
N PRO A 35 1.53 -5.91 4.08
CA PRO A 35 0.88 -5.83 5.38
C PRO A 35 0.79 -4.36 5.86
N VAL A 36 -0.19 -4.06 6.71
CA VAL A 36 -0.26 -2.78 7.40
C VAL A 36 0.96 -2.62 8.31
N GLU A 37 1.52 -1.41 8.34
CA GLU A 37 2.85 -1.04 8.84
C GLU A 37 4.03 -1.68 8.09
N GLY A 38 3.76 -2.44 7.02
CA GLY A 38 4.78 -2.97 6.12
C GLY A 38 5.27 -1.93 5.12
N THR A 39 6.55 -2.07 4.75
CA THR A 39 7.18 -1.31 3.67
C THR A 39 7.63 -2.26 2.57
N VAL A 40 7.37 -1.90 1.32
CA VAL A 40 7.89 -2.59 0.14
C VAL A 40 8.65 -1.61 -0.75
N THR A 41 9.76 -2.06 -1.33
CA THR A 41 10.54 -1.28 -2.29
C THR A 41 10.18 -1.68 -3.71
N LEU A 42 9.76 -0.71 -4.52
CA LEU A 42 9.31 -0.85 -5.90
C LEU A 42 10.14 0.08 -6.78
N GLY A 43 11.19 -0.46 -7.40
CA GLY A 43 12.16 0.34 -8.15
C GLY A 43 12.88 1.32 -7.22
N ALA A 44 12.63 2.62 -7.39
CA ALA A 44 13.20 3.68 -6.54
C ALA A 44 12.22 4.20 -5.47
N LEU A 45 11.09 3.52 -5.27
CA LEU A 45 10.06 3.94 -4.32
C LEU A 45 9.99 2.98 -3.13
N ASP A 46 9.99 3.53 -1.92
CA ASP A 46 9.61 2.83 -0.70
C ASP A 46 8.15 3.18 -0.37
N VAL A 47 7.27 2.19 -0.52
CA VAL A 47 5.83 2.32 -0.25
C VAL A 47 5.53 1.69 1.09
N THR A 48 5.06 2.50 2.04
CA THR A 48 4.64 2.06 3.37
C THR A 48 3.13 2.16 3.51
N VAL A 49 2.49 1.06 3.91
CA VAL A 49 1.05 1.04 4.21
C VAL A 49 0.87 1.35 5.69
N ARG A 50 0.15 2.43 6.05
CA ARG A 50 -0.13 2.77 7.46
C ARG A 50 -1.49 2.32 7.95
N ALA A 51 -2.45 2.17 7.03
CA ALA A 51 -3.78 1.70 7.34
C ALA A 51 -4.43 1.14 6.07
N CYS A 52 -5.29 0.14 6.22
CA CYS A 52 -6.14 -0.37 5.15
C CYS A 52 -7.56 -0.59 5.69
N ARG A 53 -8.55 0.01 5.03
CA ARG A 53 -9.96 -0.02 5.42
C ARG A 53 -10.82 -0.44 4.26
N ARG A 54 -11.87 -1.21 4.56
CA ARG A 54 -12.95 -1.51 3.60
C ARG A 54 -14.31 -1.15 4.18
N THR A 55 -15.27 -0.87 3.32
CA THR A 55 -16.67 -0.70 3.73
C THR A 55 -17.30 -2.04 4.11
N ALA A 56 -18.32 -1.97 4.97
CA ALA A 56 -19.12 -3.14 5.32
C ALA A 56 -19.92 -3.65 4.11
N PRO A 57 -20.28 -4.95 4.07
CA PRO A 57 -20.91 -5.58 2.89
C PRO A 57 -22.33 -5.08 2.57
N ASP A 58 -22.98 -4.39 3.52
CA ASP A 58 -24.27 -3.72 3.36
C ASP A 58 -24.17 -2.36 2.65
N GLN A 59 -22.95 -1.87 2.42
CA GLN A 59 -22.65 -0.59 1.79
C GLN A 59 -21.99 -0.78 0.41
N PRO A 60 -21.93 0.28 -0.42
CA PRO A 60 -21.17 0.22 -1.66
C PRO A 60 -19.71 -0.20 -1.39
N PRO A 61 -19.17 -1.16 -2.17
CA PRO A 61 -17.82 -1.67 -1.94
C PRO A 61 -16.79 -0.57 -2.22
N GLU A 62 -15.98 -0.26 -1.22
CA GLU A 62 -14.89 0.70 -1.29
C GLU A 62 -13.74 0.21 -0.42
N HIS A 63 -12.52 0.42 -0.92
CA HIS A 63 -11.30 0.13 -0.19
C HIS A 63 -10.45 1.40 -0.15
N ALA A 64 -9.95 1.74 1.02
CA ALA A 64 -9.11 2.91 1.20
C ALA A 64 -7.87 2.52 2.01
N ALA A 65 -6.69 2.89 1.53
CA ALA A 65 -5.45 2.70 2.27
C ALA A 65 -4.74 4.04 2.48
N PHE A 66 -4.15 4.22 3.66
CA PHE A 66 -3.26 5.33 3.92
C PHE A 66 -1.84 4.93 3.55
N LEU A 67 -1.31 5.54 2.51
CA LEU A 67 0.03 5.23 2.01
C LEU A 67 0.98 6.38 2.31
N GLU A 68 2.20 6.02 2.67
CA GLU A 68 3.34 6.92 2.71
C GLU A 68 4.37 6.41 1.69
N VAL A 69 4.69 7.22 0.69
CA VAL A 69 5.63 6.88 -0.37
C VAL A 69 6.84 7.78 -0.29
N ARG A 70 8.02 7.16 -0.22
CA ARG A 70 9.31 7.83 -0.30
C ARG A 70 10.02 7.42 -1.58
N GLU A 71 10.77 8.36 -2.14
CA GLU A 71 11.63 8.14 -3.28
C GLU A 71 13.09 8.13 -2.80
N THR A 72 13.83 7.11 -3.21
CA THR A 72 15.22 6.91 -2.84
C THR A 72 16.12 7.12 -4.05
N HIS A 73 17.12 7.99 -3.92
CA HIS A 73 18.16 8.18 -4.92
C HIS A 73 19.53 7.77 -4.36
N PRO A 74 20.41 7.17 -5.17
CA PRO A 74 21.75 6.82 -4.72
C PRO A 74 22.51 8.06 -4.20
N GLY A 75 22.97 8.00 -2.95
CA GLY A 75 23.74 9.08 -2.32
C GLY A 75 22.91 10.21 -1.72
N GLU A 76 21.58 10.13 -1.78
CA GLU A 76 20.67 11.13 -1.20
C GLU A 76 19.80 10.52 -0.09
N ALA A 77 19.30 11.37 0.80
CA ALA A 77 18.33 10.94 1.80
C ALA A 77 16.96 10.66 1.14
N PRO A 78 16.22 9.63 1.57
CA PRO A 78 14.88 9.34 1.03
C PRO A 78 13.95 10.55 1.16
N ARG A 79 13.32 10.94 0.06
CA ARG A 79 12.40 12.08 0.00
C ARG A 79 10.96 11.58 0.00
N LYS A 80 10.14 12.08 0.91
CA LYS A 80 8.70 11.78 0.90
C LYS A 80 8.02 12.49 -0.27
N ILE A 81 7.38 11.71 -1.15
CA ILE A 81 6.72 12.21 -2.35
C ILE A 81 5.19 12.11 -2.27
N PHE A 82 4.65 11.24 -1.41
CA PHE A 82 3.22 11.12 -1.18
C PHE A 82 2.94 10.68 0.25
N GLN A 83 1.87 11.22 0.83
CA GLN A 83 1.32 10.78 2.11
C GLN A 83 -0.17 11.11 2.16
N GLY A 84 -1.02 10.09 2.11
CA GLY A 84 -2.46 10.34 2.04
C GLY A 84 -3.30 9.07 1.93
N TRP A 85 -4.62 9.27 2.03
CA TRP A 85 -5.62 8.24 1.79
C TRP A 85 -5.86 8.10 0.29
N MET A 86 -5.70 6.88 -0.22
CA MET A 86 -6.04 6.54 -1.59
C MET A 86 -7.22 5.57 -1.61
N PHE A 87 -8.13 5.78 -2.55
CA PHE A 87 -9.39 5.04 -2.69
C PHE A 87 -9.34 4.15 -3.92
N ALA A 88 -9.71 2.88 -3.78
CA ALA A 88 -9.66 1.90 -4.86
C ALA A 88 -10.65 2.22 -5.99
N SER A 89 -11.84 2.74 -5.65
CA SER A 89 -12.82 3.13 -6.67
C SER A 89 -12.40 4.38 -7.45
N SER A 90 -11.62 5.26 -6.81
CA SER A 90 -11.36 6.63 -7.27
C SER A 90 -9.92 7.07 -6.97
N PRO A 91 -8.90 6.39 -7.56
CA PRO A 91 -7.49 6.69 -7.27
C PRO A 91 -7.11 8.11 -7.67
N SER A 92 -7.75 8.68 -8.70
CA SER A 92 -7.52 10.04 -9.16
C SER A 92 -7.82 11.13 -8.12
N LEU A 93 -8.57 10.82 -7.05
CA LEU A 93 -8.82 11.77 -5.95
C LEU A 93 -7.59 11.97 -5.06
N SER A 94 -6.66 11.00 -5.04
CA SER A 94 -5.42 11.07 -4.27
C SER A 94 -4.36 10.20 -4.92
N ALA A 95 -3.97 10.59 -6.13
CA ALA A 95 -3.01 9.82 -6.93
C ALA A 95 -1.57 10.15 -6.56
N LEU A 96 -0.69 9.15 -6.72
CA LEU A 96 0.75 9.35 -6.69
C LEU A 96 1.20 9.99 -8.01
N GLU A 97 1.53 11.28 -7.99
CA GLU A 97 2.05 11.96 -9.17
C GLU A 97 3.57 11.75 -9.30
N HIS A 98 3.97 10.64 -9.92
CA HIS A 98 5.36 10.32 -10.21
C HIS A 98 5.61 10.12 -11.73
N PRO A 99 6.72 10.64 -12.30
CA PRO A 99 6.96 10.61 -13.74
C PRO A 99 7.20 9.20 -14.30
N VAL A 100 7.82 8.31 -13.52
CA VAL A 100 8.21 6.95 -13.97
C VAL A 100 7.30 5.85 -13.44
N TYR A 101 6.72 6.06 -12.26
CA TYR A 101 6.00 5.02 -11.53
C TYR A 101 4.59 5.52 -11.23
N ASP A 102 3.68 4.59 -11.02
CA ASP A 102 2.35 4.87 -10.51
C ASP A 102 1.96 3.73 -9.58
N VAL A 103 1.39 4.08 -8.43
CA VAL A 103 1.04 3.15 -7.37
C VAL A 103 -0.36 3.46 -6.90
N TRP A 104 -1.23 2.46 -6.90
CA TRP A 104 -2.57 2.65 -6.37
C TRP A 104 -3.17 1.44 -5.66
N VAL A 105 -4.13 1.74 -4.79
CA VAL A 105 -4.85 0.74 -3.99
C VAL A 105 -5.84 0.00 -4.88
N LEU A 106 -5.90 -1.32 -4.76
CA LEU A 106 -6.94 -2.14 -5.39
C LEU A 106 -7.95 -2.66 -4.38
N GLU A 107 -7.47 -3.21 -3.27
CA GLU A 107 -8.32 -3.84 -2.26
C GLU A 107 -7.60 -3.92 -0.92
N CYS A 108 -8.38 -3.98 0.15
CA CYS A 108 -7.91 -4.29 1.50
C CYS A 108 -8.39 -5.69 1.88
N VAL A 109 -7.45 -6.55 2.24
CA VAL A 109 -7.70 -7.95 2.57
C VAL A 109 -7.19 -8.25 3.97
N ASP A 110 -7.86 -9.17 4.65
CA ASP A 110 -7.38 -9.66 5.94
C ASP A 110 -6.22 -10.62 5.67
N ALA A 111 -5.29 -10.79 6.63
CA ALA A 111 -4.16 -11.67 6.36
C ALA A 111 -4.68 -13.08 6.10
N ALA A 112 -4.41 -13.60 4.91
CA ALA A 112 -4.49 -15.04 4.71
C ALA A 112 -3.50 -15.69 5.69
N PRO A 113 -3.87 -16.73 6.43
CA PRO A 113 -2.88 -17.54 7.11
C PRO A 113 -1.96 -18.12 6.03
N ASP A 114 -0.66 -17.97 6.24
CA ASP A 114 0.42 -18.66 5.54
C ASP A 114 0.95 -18.05 4.23
N SER A 115 2.04 -17.30 4.36
CA SER A 115 3.24 -17.59 3.59
C SER A 115 4.46 -17.44 4.50
N PRO A 116 5.15 -18.54 4.84
CA PRO A 116 6.30 -18.50 5.71
C PRO A 116 7.42 -17.73 5.02
N ALA A 117 7.98 -16.75 5.74
CA ALA A 117 9.26 -16.15 5.38
C ALA A 117 10.27 -17.29 5.15
N SER A 118 10.71 -17.42 3.90
CA SER A 118 11.71 -18.41 3.50
C SER A 118 12.99 -18.21 4.30
N SER A 119 13.19 -19.14 5.23
CA SER A 119 14.43 -19.86 5.44
C SER A 119 15.67 -19.02 5.74
N ASP A 120 15.86 -18.83 7.04
CA ASP A 120 17.13 -19.00 7.75
C ASP A 120 18.26 -19.58 6.87
N SER A 121 19.14 -18.68 6.42
CA SER A 121 20.41 -19.06 5.80
C SER A 121 21.50 -18.97 6.86
N THR A 122 21.72 -20.07 7.57
CA THR A 122 23.01 -20.32 8.23
C THR A 122 23.48 -21.74 7.90
N ALA A 123 24.25 -21.84 6.83
CA ALA A 123 25.16 -22.94 6.59
C ALA A 123 26.56 -22.52 7.10
N ALA A 124 27.20 -23.35 7.94
CA ALA A 124 28.63 -23.74 7.84
C ALA A 124 29.22 -24.35 9.14
N GLY A 125 29.91 -25.49 8.98
CA GLY A 125 31.06 -25.93 9.80
C GLY A 125 30.74 -26.97 10.88
N SER A 126 30.87 -28.28 10.65
CA SER A 126 32.13 -29.04 10.61
C SER A 126 33.10 -28.74 11.76
N GLN A 127 33.08 -29.59 12.79
CA GLN A 127 34.24 -30.36 13.31
C GLN A 127 33.76 -31.30 14.42
#